data_AF-A0A9J6BWQ7-F1
#
_entry.id   AF-A0A9J6BWQ7-F1
#
_cell.length_a   1.000
_cell.length_b   1.000
_cell.length_c   1.000
_cell.angle_alpha   90.00
_cell.angle_beta   90.00
_cell.angle_gamma   90.00
#
_symmetry.space_group_name_H-M   'P 1'
#
loop_
_entity.id
_entity.type
_entity.pdbx_description
1 polymer ?
#
loop_
_entity_poly.entity_id
_entity_poly.type
_entity_poly.pdbx_seq_one_letter_code
_entity_poly.pdbx_strand_id
1 'polypeptide(L)'
;MILKNHDKNLLPVNPKNNKTYYQEMAFTLPVTSREQRHEYKVEFDKYYNEYQQLHAEMSKARDKFKNLQYQLKLLGSNEEHKYQEIHSQILREYEKTSNSISFMQKRQRFDYLHEKLSTIKRLVNEFDIHLRNQRREI
;
A
#
# COMPACT_ATOMS: atom_id res chain seq x y z
N MET A 1 -20.26 -3.19 8.60
CA MET A 1 -18.99 -3.87 8.95
C MET A 1 -18.00 -2.80 9.41
N ILE A 2 -18.03 -2.51 10.71
CA ILE A 2 -17.26 -1.46 11.37
C ILE A 2 -16.03 -2.11 11.99
N LEU A 3 -14.84 -1.66 11.61
CA LEU A 3 -13.65 -1.69 12.47
C LEU A 3 -12.94 -0.35 12.31
N LYS A 4 -13.32 0.60 13.17
CA LYS A 4 -12.51 1.76 13.54
C LYS A 4 -11.91 1.46 14.91
N ASN A 5 -10.69 1.96 15.12
CA ASN A 5 -9.98 2.14 16.39
C ASN A 5 -9.35 0.85 16.96
N HIS A 6 -8.11 0.79 17.41
CA HIS A 6 -7.01 1.74 17.53
C HIS A 6 -5.75 0.88 17.71
N ASP A 7 -4.69 1.17 16.96
CA ASP A 7 -3.35 1.13 17.54
C ASP A 7 -2.73 2.49 17.30
N LYS A 8 -3.04 3.39 18.23
CA LYS A 8 -2.30 4.63 18.45
C LYS A 8 -0.97 4.23 19.06
N ASN A 9 0.00 3.89 18.23
CA ASN A 9 1.42 4.02 18.55
C ASN A 9 2.20 3.79 17.26
N LEU A 10 2.49 4.89 16.57
CA LEU A 10 3.68 5.13 15.74
C LEU A 10 3.53 6.56 15.18
N LEU A 11 3.49 7.55 16.07
CA LEU A 11 3.95 8.89 15.71
C LEU A 11 5.48 8.92 15.87
N PRO A 12 6.14 9.76 15.07
CA PRO A 12 7.43 9.45 14.47
C PRO A 12 8.59 9.68 15.42
N VAL A 13 9.68 8.97 15.12
CA VAL A 13 11.03 9.21 15.62
C VAL A 13 11.30 10.72 15.74
N ASN A 14 11.63 11.13 16.97
CA ASN A 14 12.07 12.46 17.41
C ASN A 14 12.49 13.44 16.28
N PRO A 15 11.74 14.54 16.06
CA PRO A 15 11.91 15.40 14.87
C PRO A 15 13.09 16.38 14.92
N LYS A 16 13.84 16.50 16.03
CA LYS A 16 14.74 17.64 16.19
C LYS A 16 16.08 17.58 15.44
N ASN A 17 16.55 16.43 14.97
CA ASN A 17 17.87 16.33 14.30
C ASN A 17 17.89 15.41 13.06
N ASN A 18 16.74 15.24 12.40
CA ASN A 18 16.57 14.26 11.34
C ASN A 18 16.41 14.99 9.98
N LYS A 19 17.51 15.08 9.21
CA LYS A 19 17.51 15.61 7.82
C LYS A 19 16.55 14.83 6.90
N THR A 20 16.38 13.54 7.14
CA THR A 20 15.49 12.61 6.41
C THR A 20 14.01 12.95 6.58
N TYR A 21 13.58 13.45 7.74
CA TYR A 21 12.18 13.81 8.03
C TYR A 21 11.73 15.01 7.19
N TYR A 22 12.54 16.07 7.15
CA TYR A 22 12.24 17.24 6.33
C TYR A 22 12.33 16.94 4.83
N GLN A 23 13.25 16.05 4.43
CA GLN A 23 13.34 15.56 3.06
C GLN A 23 12.13 14.70 2.66
N GLU A 24 11.57 13.91 3.58
CA GLU A 24 10.36 13.13 3.33
C GLU A 24 9.09 13.99 3.32
N MET A 25 8.99 15.01 4.18
CA MET A 25 7.89 15.99 4.16
C MET A 25 7.93 16.92 2.94
N ALA A 26 9.08 17.08 2.28
CA ALA A 26 9.19 17.96 1.12
C ALA A 26 8.22 17.58 -0.01
N PHE A 27 7.85 16.30 -0.12
CA PHE A 27 6.94 15.78 -1.15
C PHE A 27 5.46 15.77 -0.73
N THR A 28 5.10 16.49 0.34
CA THR A 28 3.70 16.63 0.80
C THR A 28 3.09 18.00 0.53
N LEU A 29 3.89 18.97 0.06
CA LEU A 29 3.43 20.34 -0.21
C LEU A 29 2.87 20.51 -1.63
N PRO A 30 1.93 21.44 -1.85
CA PRO A 30 1.42 21.76 -3.19
C PRO A 30 2.53 22.04 -4.20
N VAL A 31 2.37 21.51 -5.41
CA VAL A 31 3.27 21.80 -6.53
C VAL A 31 2.94 23.18 -7.08
N THR A 32 3.96 24.03 -7.19
CA THR A 32 3.84 25.44 -7.59
C THR A 32 4.58 25.78 -8.88
N SER A 33 5.47 24.90 -9.35
CA SER A 33 6.25 25.10 -10.56
C SER A 33 6.41 23.81 -11.38
N ARG A 34 6.79 23.96 -12.66
CA ARG A 34 7.03 22.81 -13.55
C ARG A 34 8.26 22.02 -13.12
N GLU A 35 9.24 22.70 -12.57
CA GLU A 35 10.48 22.15 -12.02
C GLU A 35 10.15 21.28 -10.81
N GLN A 36 9.36 21.79 -9.87
CA GLN A 36 8.89 21.03 -8.71
C GLN A 36 8.02 19.83 -9.13
N ARG A 37 7.18 20.00 -10.16
CA ARG A 37 6.40 18.88 -10.75
C ARG A 37 7.30 17.78 -11.31
N HIS A 38 8.45 18.14 -11.91
CA HIS A 38 9.42 17.17 -12.41
C HIS A 38 10.11 16.42 -11.26
N GLU A 39 10.54 17.13 -10.22
CA GLU A 39 11.15 16.53 -9.02
C GLU A 39 10.20 15.52 -8.34
N TYR A 40 8.92 15.87 -8.22
CA TYR A 40 7.90 14.99 -7.67
C TYR A 40 7.72 13.72 -8.50
N LYS A 41 7.81 13.83 -9.83
CA LYS A 41 7.76 12.67 -10.71
C LYS A 41 8.99 11.78 -10.52
N VAL A 42 10.19 12.34 -10.43
CA VAL A 42 11.42 11.57 -10.19
C VAL A 42 11.35 10.83 -8.85
N GLU A 43 10.89 11.49 -7.79
CA GLU A 43 10.69 10.86 -6.48
C GLU A 43 9.61 9.77 -6.53
N PHE A 44 8.51 9.98 -7.26
CA PHE A 44 7.49 8.93 -7.47
C PHE A 44 8.12 7.69 -8.12
N ASP A 45 8.81 7.88 -9.25
CA ASP A 45 9.38 6.79 -10.05
C ASP A 45 10.44 6.01 -9.24
N LYS A 46 11.18 6.68 -8.35
CA LYS A 46 12.16 6.06 -7.44
C LYS A 46 11.56 4.97 -6.54
N TYR A 47 10.39 5.21 -5.96
CA TYR A 47 9.75 4.23 -5.05
C TYR A 47 8.67 3.39 -5.72
N TYR A 48 8.26 3.73 -6.94
CA TYR A 48 7.16 3.02 -7.60
C TYR A 48 7.48 1.54 -7.84
N ASN A 49 8.72 1.21 -8.23
CA ASN A 49 9.13 -0.17 -8.43
C ASN A 49 9.05 -1.00 -7.13
N GLU A 50 9.50 -0.44 -6.01
CA GLU A 50 9.41 -1.08 -4.69
C GLU A 50 7.94 -1.30 -4.29
N TYR A 51 7.11 -0.28 -4.48
CA TYR A 51 5.67 -0.36 -4.24
C TYR A 51 5.00 -1.46 -5.08
N GLN A 52 5.32 -1.57 -6.37
CA GLN A 52 4.76 -2.59 -7.26
C GLN A 52 5.13 -4.01 -6.80
N GLN A 53 6.38 -4.22 -6.37
CA GLN A 53 6.83 -5.51 -5.86
C GLN A 53 6.08 -5.88 -4.56
N LEU A 54 6.00 -4.95 -3.61
CA LEU A 54 5.25 -5.17 -2.37
C LEU A 54 3.77 -5.41 -2.63
N HIS A 55 3.15 -4.67 -3.55
CA HIS A 55 1.76 -4.88 -3.96
C HIS A 55 1.54 -6.29 -4.51
N ALA A 56 2.45 -6.77 -5.37
CA ALA A 56 2.39 -8.10 -5.94
C ALA A 56 2.53 -9.18 -4.86
N GLU A 57 3.47 -9.03 -3.93
CA GLU A 57 3.64 -9.95 -2.80
C GLU A 57 2.41 -9.98 -1.88
N MET A 58 1.88 -8.81 -1.51
CA MET A 58 0.67 -8.69 -0.67
C MET A 58 -0.55 -9.30 -1.39
N SER A 59 -0.65 -9.15 -2.71
CA SER A 59 -1.75 -9.70 -3.50
C SER A 59 -1.67 -11.22 -3.64
N LYS A 60 -0.48 -11.82 -3.71
CA LYS A 60 -0.33 -13.29 -3.80
C LYS A 60 -1.00 -14.02 -2.64
N ALA A 61 -0.83 -13.54 -1.41
CA ALA A 61 -1.49 -14.13 -0.25
C ALA A 61 -3.02 -14.01 -0.37
N ARG A 62 -3.52 -12.82 -0.74
CA ARG A 62 -4.96 -12.58 -0.98
C ARG A 62 -5.53 -13.52 -2.04
N ASP A 63 -4.82 -13.69 -3.15
CA ASP A 63 -5.27 -14.52 -4.28
C ASP A 63 -5.29 -16.01 -3.91
N LYS A 64 -4.32 -16.47 -3.11
CA LYS A 64 -4.31 -17.82 -2.55
C LYS A 64 -5.52 -18.07 -1.64
N PHE A 65 -5.83 -17.15 -0.72
CA PHE A 65 -7.03 -17.28 0.12
C PHE A 65 -8.32 -17.24 -0.71
N LYS A 66 -8.39 -16.37 -1.73
CA LYS A 66 -9.54 -16.32 -2.64
C LYS A 66 -9.74 -17.65 -3.38
N ASN A 67 -8.66 -18.27 -3.83
CA ASN A 67 -8.71 -19.58 -4.48
C ASN A 67 -9.16 -20.69 -3.51
N LEU A 68 -8.61 -20.74 -2.29
CA LEU A 68 -9.02 -21.72 -1.27
C LEU A 68 -10.50 -21.56 -0.88
N GLN A 69 -10.98 -20.33 -0.72
CA GLN A 69 -12.40 -20.05 -0.49
C GLN A 69 -13.29 -20.48 -1.66
N TYR A 70 -12.81 -20.30 -2.89
CA TYR A 70 -13.53 -20.76 -4.08
C TYR A 70 -13.63 -22.28 -4.11
N GLN A 71 -12.54 -22.99 -3.80
CA GLN A 71 -12.55 -24.45 -3.70
C GLN A 71 -13.54 -24.93 -2.64
N LEU A 72 -13.57 -24.33 -1.44
CA LEU A 72 -14.54 -24.67 -0.40
C LEU A 72 -16.00 -24.52 -0.86
N LYS A 73 -16.31 -23.51 -1.67
CA LYS A 73 -17.67 -23.29 -2.20
C LYS A 73 -18.08 -24.32 -3.25
N LEU A 74 -17.11 -24.97 -3.91
CA LEU A 74 -17.37 -25.98 -4.93
C LEU A 74 -17.47 -27.40 -4.36
N LEU A 75 -17.10 -27.61 -3.09
CA LEU A 75 -17.13 -28.94 -2.49
C LEU A 75 -18.56 -29.45 -2.35
N GLY A 76 -18.76 -30.71 -2.73
CA GLY A 76 -20.01 -31.42 -2.46
C GLY A 76 -20.12 -31.86 -1.00
N SER A 77 -21.34 -32.12 -0.53
CA SER A 77 -21.66 -32.56 0.85
C SER A 77 -20.93 -33.84 1.29
N ASN A 78 -20.37 -34.59 0.35
CA ASN A 78 -19.75 -35.90 0.57
C ASN A 78 -18.21 -35.81 0.60
N GLU A 79 -17.65 -34.60 0.52
CA GLU A 79 -16.20 -34.36 0.39
C GLU A 79 -15.56 -33.85 1.70
N GLU A 80 -15.98 -34.38 2.84
CA GLU A 80 -15.52 -33.98 4.18
C GLU A 80 -13.99 -33.99 4.34
N HIS A 81 -13.31 -35.01 3.78
CA HIS A 81 -11.84 -35.07 3.81
C HIS A 81 -11.16 -33.90 3.07
N LYS A 82 -11.66 -33.52 1.88
CA LYS A 82 -11.13 -32.37 1.14
C LYS A 82 -11.44 -31.06 1.84
N TYR A 83 -12.62 -30.95 2.48
CA TYR A 83 -12.96 -29.81 3.29
C TYR A 83 -11.94 -29.61 4.42
N GLN A 84 -11.61 -30.66 5.17
CA GLN A 84 -10.63 -30.58 6.25
C GLN A 84 -9.22 -30.24 5.74
N GLU A 85 -8.82 -30.75 4.58
CA GLU A 85 -7.54 -30.43 3.95
C GLU A 85 -7.44 -28.94 3.60
N ILE A 86 -8.44 -28.41 2.88
CA ILE A 86 -8.48 -26.99 2.49
C ILE A 86 -8.58 -26.10 3.73
N HIS A 87 -9.37 -26.49 4.73
CA HIS A 87 -9.49 -25.76 5.99
C HIS A 87 -8.16 -25.70 6.74
N SER A 88 -7.46 -26.82 6.85
CA SER A 88 -6.12 -26.89 7.47
C SER A 88 -5.09 -26.06 6.70
N GLN A 89 -5.17 -26.04 5.37
CA GLN A 89 -4.30 -25.21 4.53
C GLN A 89 -4.56 -23.72 4.78
N ILE A 90 -5.81 -23.27 4.90
CA ILE A 90 -6.15 -21.88 5.24
C ILE A 90 -5.55 -21.48 6.60
N LEU A 91 -5.73 -22.30 7.63
CA LEU A 91 -5.20 -22.03 8.98
C LEU A 91 -3.68 -21.91 8.97
N ARG A 92 -2.99 -22.86 8.32
CA ARG A 92 -1.53 -22.86 8.23
C ARG A 92 -0.98 -21.64 7.49
N GLU A 93 -1.62 -21.24 6.40
CA GLU A 93 -1.23 -20.03 5.66
C GLU A 93 -1.49 -18.76 6.46
N TYR A 94 -2.58 -18.72 7.23
CA TYR A 94 -2.87 -17.63 8.14
C TYR A 94 -1.80 -17.51 9.22
N GLU A 95 -1.51 -18.57 9.97
CA GLU A 95 -0.50 -18.57 11.04
C GLU A 95 0.89 -18.16 10.56
N LYS A 96 1.31 -18.66 9.39
CA LYS A 96 2.60 -18.28 8.79
C LYS A 96 2.68 -16.81 8.42
N THR A 97 1.56 -16.24 7.99
CA THR A 97 1.51 -14.86 7.47
C THR A 97 1.29 -13.86 8.60
N SER A 98 0.38 -14.15 9.54
CA SER A 98 0.00 -13.24 10.62
C SER A 98 1.08 -13.10 11.69
N ASN A 99 1.83 -14.16 11.97
CA ASN A 99 2.86 -14.15 13.04
C ASN A 99 4.27 -13.78 12.54
N SER A 100 4.44 -13.52 11.24
CA SER A 100 5.76 -13.19 10.69
C SER A 100 6.07 -11.72 10.86
N ILE A 101 7.12 -11.42 11.63
CA ILE A 101 7.70 -10.06 11.74
C ILE A 101 8.02 -9.48 10.36
N SER A 102 8.51 -10.31 9.43
CA SER A 102 8.79 -9.88 8.05
C SER A 102 7.52 -9.46 7.30
N PHE A 103 6.40 -10.15 7.49
CA PHE A 103 5.14 -9.78 6.85
C PHE A 103 4.61 -8.45 7.39
N MET A 104 4.68 -8.23 8.71
CA MET A 104 4.29 -6.96 9.32
C MET A 104 5.15 -5.79 8.84
N GLN A 105 6.47 -5.98 8.74
CA GLN A 105 7.39 -4.97 8.21
C GLN A 105 7.09 -4.64 6.73
N LYS A 106 6.88 -5.68 5.91
CA LYS A 106 6.49 -5.49 4.49
C LYS A 106 5.15 -4.77 4.36
N ARG A 107 4.18 -5.09 5.23
CA ARG A 107 2.89 -4.41 5.28
C ARG A 107 3.04 -2.94 5.63
N GLN A 108 3.79 -2.63 6.69
CA GLN A 108 4.06 -1.26 7.11
C GLN A 108 4.74 -0.46 6.00
N ARG A 109 5.73 -1.05 5.32
CA ARG A 109 6.42 -0.43 4.19
C ARG A 109 5.47 -0.19 3.01
N PHE A 110 4.63 -1.17 2.69
CA PHE A 110 3.61 -1.04 1.65
C PHE A 110 2.64 0.11 1.95
N ASP A 111 2.09 0.18 3.16
CA ASP A 111 1.14 1.21 3.56
C ASP A 111 1.80 2.61 3.51
N TYR A 112 3.04 2.74 3.98
CA TYR A 112 3.81 3.99 3.86
C TYR A 112 4.00 4.42 2.40
N LEU A 113 4.43 3.51 1.53
CA LEU A 113 4.64 3.81 0.12
C LEU A 113 3.32 4.16 -0.58
N HIS A 114 2.23 3.49 -0.22
CA HIS A 114 0.91 3.77 -0.76
C HIS A 114 0.48 5.21 -0.49
N GLU A 115 0.60 5.66 0.77
CA GLU A 115 0.25 7.03 1.17
C GLU A 115 1.18 8.07 0.52
N LYS A 116 2.49 7.83 0.53
CA LYS A 116 3.47 8.74 -0.09
C LYS A 116 3.23 8.90 -1.59
N LEU A 117 3.12 7.79 -2.32
CA LEU A 117 2.93 7.82 -3.78
C LEU A 117 1.57 8.40 -4.17
N SER A 118 0.52 8.12 -3.38
CA SER A 118 -0.82 8.70 -3.61
C SER A 118 -0.82 10.21 -3.39
N THR A 119 -0.11 10.68 -2.36
CA THR A 119 0.07 12.12 -2.09
C THR A 119 0.77 12.80 -3.26
N ILE A 120 1.93 12.28 -3.69
CA ILE A 120 2.69 12.84 -4.81
C ILE A 120 1.85 12.86 -6.09
N LYS A 121 1.16 11.76 -6.40
CA LYS A 121 0.29 11.65 -7.58
C LYS A 121 -0.84 12.68 -7.54
N ARG A 122 -1.48 12.88 -6.39
CA ARG A 122 -2.54 13.88 -6.21
C ARG A 122 -2.02 15.29 -6.49
N LEU A 123 -0.90 15.66 -5.87
CA LEU A 123 -0.30 16.99 -5.96
C LEU A 123 0.14 17.33 -7.40
N VAL A 124 0.73 16.36 -8.11
CA VAL A 124 1.07 16.51 -9.52
C VAL A 124 -0.20 16.66 -10.39
N ASN A 125 -1.23 15.86 -10.13
CA ASN A 125 -2.47 15.94 -10.90
C ASN A 125 -3.23 17.26 -10.67
N GLU A 126 -3.28 17.77 -9.44
CA GLU A 126 -3.86 19.08 -9.12
C GLU A 126 -3.15 20.21 -9.89
N PHE A 127 -1.82 20.21 -9.92
CA PHE A 127 -1.04 21.16 -10.70
C PHE A 127 -1.27 21.03 -12.21
N ASP A 128 -1.29 19.80 -12.75
CA ASP A 128 -1.54 19.55 -14.17
C ASP A 128 -2.96 19.96 -14.60
N ILE A 129 -3.96 19.86 -13.70
CA ILE A 129 -5.32 20.39 -13.94
C ILE A 129 -5.28 21.92 -13.95
N HIS A 130 -4.66 22.56 -12.95
CA HIS A 130 -4.55 24.01 -12.86
C HIS A 130 -3.90 24.62 -14.11
N LEU A 131 -2.77 24.04 -14.55
CA LEU A 131 -2.05 24.47 -15.74
C LEU A 131 -2.88 24.33 -17.03
N ARG A 132 -3.74 23.31 -17.13
CA ARG A 132 -4.64 23.12 -18.27
C ARG A 132 -5.77 24.16 -18.29
N ASN A 133 -6.29 24.52 -17.12
CA ASN A 133 -7.37 25.50 -17.02
C ASN A 133 -6.87 26.91 -17.39
N GLN A 134 -5.69 27.31 -16.91
CA GLN A 134 -5.08 28.60 -17.29
C GLN A 134 -4.85 28.75 -18.81
N ARG A 135 -4.57 27.65 -19.51
CA ARG A 135 -4.37 27.66 -20.98
C ARG A 135 -5.67 27.76 -21.79
N ARG A 136 -6.84 27.58 -21.17
CA ARG A 136 -8.14 27.66 -21.83
C ARG A 136 -8.81 29.03 -21.71
N GLU A 137 -8.29 29.89 -20.83
CA GLU A 137 -8.81 31.24 -20.56
C GLU A 137 -8.07 32.34 -21.35
N ILE A 138 -7.17 31.95 -22.26
CA ILE A 138 -6.40 32.81 -23.18
C ILE A 138 -6.73 32.38 -24.60
#